data_AF-A0A967LWK5-F1
#
_entry.id   AF-A0A967LWK5-F1
#
_cell.length_a   1.000
_cell.length_b   1.000
_cell.length_c   1.000
_cell.angle_alpha   90.00
_cell.angle_beta   90.00
_cell.angle_gamma   90.00
#
_symmetry.space_group_name_H-M   'P 1'
#
loop_
_entity.id
_entity.type
_entity.pdbx_description
1 polymer ?
#
loop_
_entity_poly.entity_id
_entity_poly.type
_entity_poly.pdbx_seq_one_letter_code
_entity_poly.pdbx_strand_id
1 'polypeptide(L)'
;FVDPQVGMVQTRWGHLNCEYSMLTRAQSMGIDGHFGVEQAARAWGGLFMNFNGTAGIWRKKTIDDAGGWQSDTLTEDLDLSYRAQLKGWKLEFAPGVICPAELPVTISGFKSQQHRWAKGSIETAKKNLGRLFKAKLPLLVKIQSLLHLTHYMVHPLMIIVVLTSIPMLFTKWFFVSLSYPLLFFTLFCLATFGPSNMYIFSQRIFYPDWKKSIKYLPFLMCLGTGISVNNTKAILEALFGFKTGFVRTPKYGIERKEDTWFGKLYSIPFSAISIIELMLGLYSLAGLLLFLLFSKYFISPFLFIYTAGFLYVFSLSVLHGYAQARKS
;
A
#
# COMPACT_ATOMS: atom_id res chain seq x y z
N PHE A 1 15.14 -27.17 -4.15
CA PHE A 1 14.90 -26.68 -5.51
C PHE A 1 15.86 -27.34 -6.47
N VAL A 2 15.42 -27.62 -7.69
CA VAL A 2 16.23 -28.23 -8.76
C VAL A 2 17.38 -27.30 -9.16
N ASP A 3 17.12 -26.01 -9.39
CA ASP A 3 18.17 -25.01 -9.58
C ASP A 3 18.87 -24.74 -8.22
N PRO A 4 20.20 -24.95 -8.11
CA PRO A 4 20.96 -24.69 -6.89
C PRO A 4 21.02 -23.19 -6.52
N GLN A 5 20.85 -22.26 -7.46
CA GLN A 5 20.86 -20.82 -7.24
C GLN A 5 19.52 -20.27 -6.72
N VAL A 6 18.43 -21.03 -6.86
CA VAL A 6 17.14 -20.64 -6.27
C VAL A 6 17.22 -20.81 -4.76
N GLY A 7 16.95 -19.71 -4.05
CA GLY A 7 17.01 -19.61 -2.60
C GLY A 7 15.64 -19.48 -1.93
N MET A 8 14.65 -18.96 -2.65
CA MET A 8 13.27 -18.85 -2.17
C MET A 8 12.29 -18.92 -3.33
N VAL A 9 11.14 -19.57 -3.10
CA VAL A 9 10.00 -19.58 -4.02
C VAL A 9 8.78 -19.02 -3.28
N GLN A 10 8.21 -17.94 -3.80
CA GLN A 10 6.98 -17.32 -3.31
C GLN A 10 5.80 -17.81 -4.15
N THR A 11 4.70 -18.14 -3.49
CA THR A 11 3.41 -18.45 -4.13
C THR A 11 2.44 -17.28 -3.98
N ARG A 12 1.33 -17.28 -4.71
CA ARG A 12 0.37 -16.18 -4.69
C ARG A 12 -0.60 -16.30 -3.51
N TRP A 13 -0.96 -15.17 -2.90
CA TRP A 13 -2.08 -15.14 -1.95
C TRP A 13 -3.43 -15.17 -2.67
N GLY A 14 -4.28 -16.12 -2.30
CA GLY A 14 -5.72 -16.06 -2.54
C GLY A 14 -6.43 -15.32 -1.40
N HIS A 15 -7.72 -15.03 -1.58
CA HIS A 15 -8.48 -14.23 -0.61
C HIS A 15 -9.72 -14.99 -0.13
N LEU A 16 -9.75 -15.41 1.14
CA LEU A 16 -10.87 -16.15 1.72
C LEU A 16 -12.14 -15.30 1.81
N ASN A 17 -12.00 -14.02 2.16
CA ASN A 17 -13.10 -13.13 2.52
C ASN A 17 -13.19 -11.90 1.61
N CYS A 18 -12.78 -12.00 0.34
CA CYS A 18 -12.85 -10.86 -0.59
C CYS A 18 -14.28 -10.31 -0.69
N GLU A 19 -15.30 -11.17 -0.68
CA GLU A 19 -16.72 -10.86 -0.77
C GLU A 19 -17.35 -10.22 0.48
N TYR A 20 -16.63 -10.16 1.60
CA TYR A 20 -17.21 -9.81 2.89
C TYR A 20 -17.70 -8.36 2.97
N SER A 21 -16.93 -7.41 2.43
CA SER A 21 -17.24 -5.98 2.48
C SER A 21 -16.59 -5.22 1.32
N MET A 22 -16.99 -3.95 1.13
CA MET A 22 -16.31 -3.07 0.17
C MET A 22 -14.82 -2.86 0.52
N LEU A 23 -14.49 -2.89 1.82
CA LEU A 23 -13.12 -2.78 2.31
C LEU A 23 -12.28 -4.01 1.92
N THR A 24 -12.81 -5.23 2.07
CA THR A 24 -12.09 -6.46 1.67
C THR A 24 -12.00 -6.59 0.15
N ARG A 25 -13.01 -6.16 -0.59
CA ARG A 25 -12.99 -6.08 -2.06
C ARG A 25 -11.91 -5.15 -2.60
N ALA A 26 -11.80 -3.96 -2.02
CA ALA A 26 -10.76 -3.01 -2.41
C ALA A 26 -9.36 -3.57 -2.11
N GLN A 27 -9.18 -4.15 -0.91
CA GLN A 27 -7.91 -4.78 -0.51
C GLN A 27 -7.51 -5.94 -1.43
N SER A 28 -8.45 -6.84 -1.77
CA SER A 28 -8.15 -7.97 -2.65
C SER A 28 -7.67 -7.48 -4.01
N MET A 29 -8.31 -6.46 -4.59
CA MET A 29 -7.90 -5.86 -5.86
C MET A 29 -6.49 -5.25 -5.78
N GLY A 30 -6.15 -4.59 -4.68
CA GLY A 30 -4.81 -4.04 -4.44
C GLY A 30 -3.74 -5.13 -4.36
N ILE A 31 -3.99 -6.19 -3.57
CA ILE A 31 -3.05 -7.32 -3.41
C ILE A 31 -2.92 -8.13 -4.70
N ASP A 32 -4.01 -8.28 -5.46
CA ASP A 32 -3.96 -8.90 -6.78
C ASP A 32 -3.08 -8.08 -7.73
N GLY A 33 -3.11 -6.75 -7.66
CA GLY A 33 -2.16 -5.88 -8.38
C GLY A 33 -0.70 -6.21 -8.08
N HIS A 34 -0.38 -6.37 -6.80
CA HIS A 34 0.95 -6.77 -6.34
C HIS A 34 1.38 -8.13 -6.92
N PHE A 35 0.60 -9.19 -6.68
CA PHE A 35 0.98 -10.52 -7.13
C PHE A 35 0.85 -10.75 -8.64
N GLY A 36 -0.10 -10.11 -9.30
CA GLY A 36 -0.38 -10.30 -10.73
C GLY A 36 0.51 -9.50 -11.65
N VAL A 37 1.08 -8.40 -11.17
CA VAL A 37 1.89 -7.50 -12.01
C VAL A 37 3.24 -7.23 -11.36
N GLU A 38 3.26 -6.65 -10.17
CA GLU A 38 4.48 -6.13 -9.54
C GLU A 38 5.48 -7.26 -9.25
N GLN A 39 5.06 -8.27 -8.49
CA GLN A 39 5.90 -9.38 -8.08
C GLN A 39 6.28 -10.28 -9.26
N ALA A 40 5.35 -10.49 -10.19
CA ALA A 40 5.59 -11.23 -11.42
C ALA A 40 6.61 -10.53 -12.33
N ALA A 41 6.46 -9.22 -12.55
CA ALA A 41 7.38 -8.43 -13.35
C ALA A 41 8.77 -8.38 -12.73
N ARG A 42 8.89 -8.35 -11.39
CA ARG A 42 10.18 -8.42 -10.73
C ARG A 42 10.86 -9.77 -10.90
N ALA A 43 10.15 -10.85 -10.58
CA ALA A 43 10.67 -12.21 -10.67
C ALA A 43 11.18 -12.52 -12.08
N TRP A 44 10.36 -12.24 -13.10
CA TRP A 44 10.69 -12.56 -14.49
C TRP A 44 11.61 -11.52 -15.15
N GLY A 45 11.65 -10.29 -14.62
CA GLY A 45 12.52 -9.22 -15.10
C GLY A 45 13.92 -9.21 -14.52
N GLY A 46 14.27 -10.18 -13.66
CA GLY A 46 15.56 -10.21 -12.96
C GLY A 46 15.74 -9.03 -11.99
N LEU A 47 14.64 -8.45 -11.51
CA LEU A 47 14.65 -7.38 -10.51
C LEU A 47 14.53 -7.99 -9.12
N PHE A 48 14.98 -7.25 -8.11
CA PHE A 48 14.84 -7.73 -6.74
C PHE A 48 13.36 -7.77 -6.34
N MET A 49 12.91 -8.93 -5.86
CA MET A 49 11.58 -9.17 -5.30
C MET A 49 11.65 -9.49 -3.80
N ASN A 50 10.51 -9.47 -3.12
CA ASN A 50 10.41 -9.80 -1.71
C ASN A 50 9.63 -11.09 -1.47
N PHE A 51 10.04 -11.83 -0.45
CA PHE A 51 9.17 -12.75 0.27
C PHE A 51 8.15 -11.93 1.05
N ASN A 52 6.88 -12.32 1.02
CA ASN A 52 5.79 -11.58 1.66
C ASN A 52 5.48 -12.10 3.08
N GLY A 53 6.41 -12.84 3.69
CA GLY A 53 6.30 -13.33 5.07
C GLY A 53 5.55 -14.65 5.21
N THR A 54 4.80 -15.08 4.20
CA THR A 54 4.12 -16.39 4.16
C THR A 54 3.95 -16.89 2.73
N ALA A 55 3.40 -18.09 2.59
CA ALA A 55 3.09 -18.71 1.31
C ALA A 55 4.31 -18.89 0.40
N GLY A 56 5.44 -19.30 0.98
CA GLY A 56 6.65 -19.59 0.23
C GLY A 56 7.59 -20.45 1.03
N ILE A 57 8.61 -20.95 0.35
CA ILE A 57 9.61 -21.85 0.92
C ILE A 57 11.01 -21.29 0.69
N TRP A 58 11.86 -21.47 1.69
CA TRP A 58 13.25 -21.01 1.68
C TRP A 58 14.20 -22.21 1.70
N ARG A 59 15.29 -22.11 0.94
CA ARG A 59 16.45 -22.98 1.11
C ARG A 59 17.19 -22.54 2.36
N LYS A 60 17.40 -23.45 3.32
CA LYS A 60 18.10 -23.16 4.58
C LYS A 60 19.44 -22.43 4.36
N LYS A 61 20.27 -22.94 3.45
CA LYS A 61 21.56 -22.33 3.10
C LYS A 61 21.45 -20.85 2.69
N THR A 62 20.37 -20.47 2.00
CA THR A 62 20.13 -19.08 1.61
C THR A 62 19.90 -18.18 2.82
N ILE A 63 19.15 -18.67 3.82
CA ILE A 63 18.92 -17.96 5.08
C ILE A 63 20.26 -17.78 5.81
N ASP A 64 21.03 -18.85 5.93
CA ASP A 64 22.33 -18.86 6.62
C ASP A 64 23.31 -17.88 5.93
N ASP A 65 23.47 -17.97 4.61
CA ASP A 65 24.37 -17.12 3.82
C ASP A 65 23.96 -15.64 3.83
N ALA A 66 22.66 -15.35 3.94
CA ALA A 66 22.15 -13.98 4.06
C ALA A 66 22.36 -13.39 5.47
N GLY A 67 22.77 -14.19 6.46
CA GLY A 67 22.98 -13.77 7.84
C GLY A 67 21.73 -13.89 8.72
N GLY A 68 20.85 -14.85 8.41
CA GLY A 68 19.68 -15.18 9.23
C GLY A 68 18.54 -14.17 9.19
N TRP A 69 17.53 -14.41 10.01
CA TRP A 69 16.45 -13.46 10.30
C TRP A 69 16.96 -12.36 11.24
N GLN A 70 16.63 -11.11 10.95
CA GLN A 70 17.05 -9.95 11.74
C GLN A 70 15.81 -9.14 12.15
N SER A 71 15.71 -8.78 13.43
CA SER A 71 14.53 -8.15 14.04
C SER A 71 14.62 -6.62 14.10
N ASP A 72 15.63 -6.03 13.48
CA ASP A 72 15.88 -4.59 13.48
C ASP A 72 14.97 -3.81 12.52
N THR A 73 14.24 -4.51 11.64
CA THR A 73 13.20 -3.98 10.75
C THR A 73 11.85 -4.67 11.01
N LEU A 74 10.73 -3.96 10.87
CA LEU A 74 9.39 -4.55 11.00
C LEU A 74 8.98 -5.50 9.86
N THR A 75 9.75 -5.53 8.78
CA THR A 75 9.57 -6.42 7.62
C THR A 75 10.83 -7.26 7.45
N GLU A 76 11.06 -8.17 8.40
CA GLU A 76 12.22 -9.07 8.40
C GLU A 76 12.32 -9.96 7.15
N ASP A 77 11.16 -10.24 6.53
CA ASP A 77 10.98 -10.96 5.27
C ASP A 77 11.52 -10.19 4.07
N LEU A 78 11.17 -8.91 3.95
CA LEU A 78 11.67 -8.00 2.93
C LEU A 78 13.18 -7.78 3.09
N ASP A 79 13.65 -7.56 4.32
CA ASP A 79 15.08 -7.42 4.61
C ASP A 79 15.89 -8.66 4.21
N LEU A 80 15.43 -9.85 4.63
CA LEU A 80 16.07 -11.12 4.26
C LEU A 80 16.11 -11.31 2.74
N SER A 81 15.03 -10.96 2.04
CA SER A 81 14.94 -11.04 0.58
C SER A 81 15.98 -10.18 -0.12
N TYR A 82 16.18 -8.95 0.35
CA TYR A 82 17.19 -8.06 -0.20
C TYR A 82 18.61 -8.53 0.09
N ARG A 83 18.88 -8.97 1.33
CA ARG A 83 20.20 -9.51 1.71
C ARG A 83 20.56 -10.77 0.92
N ALA A 84 19.61 -11.68 0.71
CA ALA A 84 19.82 -12.89 -0.09
C ALA A 84 20.15 -12.55 -1.55
N GLN A 85 19.39 -11.66 -2.19
CA GLN A 85 19.64 -11.27 -3.58
C GLN A 85 20.95 -10.47 -3.75
N LEU A 86 21.35 -9.67 -2.76
CA LEU A 86 22.69 -9.04 -2.73
C LEU A 86 23.84 -10.06 -2.67
N LYS A 87 23.59 -11.27 -2.19
CA LYS A 87 24.52 -12.40 -2.20
C LYS A 87 24.43 -13.25 -3.47
N GLY A 88 23.58 -12.88 -4.43
CA GLY A 88 23.42 -13.58 -5.72
C GLY A 88 22.40 -14.71 -5.70
N TRP A 89 21.63 -14.88 -4.62
CA TRP A 89 20.54 -15.86 -4.60
C TRP A 89 19.36 -15.41 -5.46
N LYS A 90 18.76 -16.36 -6.19
CA LYS A 90 17.54 -16.12 -6.97
C LYS A 90 16.31 -16.34 -6.12
N LEU A 91 15.36 -15.43 -6.27
CA LEU A 91 14.03 -15.50 -5.70
C LEU A 91 13.04 -15.67 -6.85
N GLU A 92 12.23 -16.72 -6.77
CA GLU A 92 11.28 -17.09 -7.83
C GLU A 92 9.84 -16.89 -7.37
N PHE A 93 8.94 -16.67 -8.34
CA PHE A 93 7.52 -16.50 -8.09
C PHE A 93 6.70 -17.55 -8.86
N ALA A 94 5.85 -18.28 -8.14
CA ALA A 94 4.97 -19.32 -8.65
C ALA A 94 3.49 -18.87 -8.54
N PRO A 95 2.98 -18.05 -9.49
CA PRO A 95 1.62 -17.51 -9.43
C PRO A 95 0.52 -18.57 -9.53
N GLY A 96 0.83 -19.73 -10.12
CA GLY A 96 -0.11 -20.85 -10.27
C GLY A 96 -0.43 -21.59 -8.97
N VAL A 97 0.39 -21.43 -7.93
CA VAL A 97 0.12 -21.98 -6.60
C VAL A 97 -0.54 -20.89 -5.76
N ILE A 98 -1.74 -21.18 -5.25
CA ILE A 98 -2.56 -20.22 -4.50
C ILE A 98 -2.61 -20.66 -3.04
N CYS A 99 -2.20 -19.77 -2.13
CA CYS A 99 -2.32 -19.95 -0.69
C CYS A 99 -3.43 -19.03 -0.16
N PRO A 100 -4.54 -19.57 0.39
CA PRO A 100 -5.63 -18.74 0.90
C PRO A 100 -5.20 -17.85 2.08
N ALA A 101 -5.56 -16.57 2.02
CA ALA A 101 -5.28 -15.59 3.07
C ALA A 101 -6.57 -14.84 3.48
N GLU A 102 -6.69 -14.58 4.78
CA GLU A 102 -7.77 -13.73 5.32
C GLU A 102 -7.36 -12.25 5.26
N LEU A 103 -8.21 -11.40 4.70
CA LEU A 103 -8.03 -9.95 4.66
C LEU A 103 -8.55 -9.28 5.94
N PRO A 104 -7.94 -8.17 6.39
CA PRO A 104 -8.50 -7.34 7.45
C PRO A 104 -9.93 -6.88 7.13
N VAL A 105 -10.89 -7.24 7.99
CA VAL A 105 -12.29 -6.82 7.85
C VAL A 105 -12.59 -5.46 8.51
N THR A 106 -11.66 -4.95 9.32
CA THR A 106 -11.78 -3.64 9.96
C THR A 106 -10.75 -2.65 9.39
N ILE A 107 -11.13 -1.38 9.33
CA ILE A 107 -10.23 -0.32 8.86
C ILE A 107 -9.02 -0.15 9.78
N SER A 108 -9.18 -0.38 11.08
CA SER A 108 -8.08 -0.32 12.05
C SER A 108 -7.09 -1.46 11.85
N GLY A 109 -7.57 -2.68 11.58
CA GLY A 109 -6.73 -3.83 11.22
C GLY A 109 -5.96 -3.59 9.92
N PHE A 110 -6.63 -2.99 8.91
CA PHE A 110 -5.99 -2.60 7.66
C PHE A 110 -4.93 -1.50 7.86
N LYS A 111 -5.25 -0.42 8.58
CA LYS A 111 -4.30 0.65 8.92
C LYS A 111 -3.07 0.11 9.67
N SER A 112 -3.28 -0.77 10.64
CA SER A 112 -2.17 -1.41 11.37
C SER A 112 -1.27 -2.24 10.46
N GLN A 113 -1.85 -3.01 9.53
CA GLN A 113 -1.09 -3.78 8.54
C GLN A 113 -0.28 -2.86 7.62
N GLN A 114 -0.92 -1.84 7.03
CA GLN A 114 -0.27 -0.88 6.14
C GLN A 114 0.81 -0.06 6.85
N HIS A 115 0.61 0.28 8.13
CA HIS A 115 1.60 0.95 8.95
C HIS A 115 2.87 0.10 9.09
N ARG A 116 2.73 -1.20 9.40
CA ARG A 116 3.88 -2.12 9.51
C ARG A 116 4.64 -2.25 8.19
N TRP A 117 3.92 -2.42 7.08
CA TRP A 117 4.53 -2.52 5.76
C TRP A 117 5.24 -1.23 5.37
N ALA A 118 4.61 -0.06 5.54
CA ALA A 118 5.22 1.23 5.24
C ALA A 118 6.48 1.49 6.05
N LYS A 119 6.40 1.27 7.37
CA LYS A 119 7.54 1.48 8.27
C LYS A 119 8.68 0.51 7.96
N GLY A 120 8.40 -0.78 7.87
CA GLY A 120 9.41 -1.80 7.60
C GLY A 120 10.08 -1.64 6.23
N SER A 121 9.34 -1.21 5.20
CA SER A 121 9.91 -0.91 3.88
C SER A 121 10.97 0.19 3.95
N ILE A 122 10.70 1.29 4.67
CA ILE A 122 11.65 2.40 4.85
C ILE A 122 12.82 2.01 5.77
N GLU A 123 12.59 1.23 6.82
CA GLU A 123 13.67 0.67 7.65
C GLU A 123 14.61 -0.21 6.81
N THR A 124 14.04 -1.08 5.96
CA THR A 124 14.78 -1.93 5.04
C THR A 124 15.53 -1.10 3.99
N ALA A 125 14.93 -0.01 3.50
CA ALA A 125 15.57 0.96 2.61
C ALA A 125 16.84 1.55 3.26
N LYS A 126 16.70 2.09 4.49
CA LYS A 126 17.81 2.66 5.25
C LYS A 126 18.94 1.65 5.46
N LYS A 127 18.58 0.39 5.74
CA LYS A 127 19.54 -0.69 6.00
C LYS A 127 20.28 -1.17 4.75
N ASN A 128 19.58 -1.35 3.62
CA ASN A 128 20.11 -2.08 2.47
C ASN A 128 20.48 -1.21 1.27
N LEU A 129 19.91 0.00 1.09
CA LEU A 129 20.18 0.81 -0.10
C LEU A 129 21.66 1.19 -0.24
N GLY A 130 22.35 1.53 0.85
CA GLY A 130 23.78 1.83 0.81
C GLY A 130 24.62 0.65 0.30
N ARG A 131 24.25 -0.59 0.65
CA ARG A 131 24.91 -1.81 0.17
C ARG A 131 24.56 -2.09 -1.29
N LEU A 132 23.30 -1.91 -1.67
CA LEU A 132 22.79 -2.07 -3.03
C LEU A 132 23.50 -1.14 -4.03
N PHE A 133 23.68 0.13 -3.70
CA PHE A 133 24.35 1.08 -4.62
C PHE A 133 25.85 0.78 -4.78
N LYS A 134 26.49 0.22 -3.75
CA LYS A 134 27.88 -0.25 -3.80
C LYS A 134 28.06 -1.60 -4.53
N ALA A 135 27.00 -2.39 -4.66
CA ALA A 135 27.06 -3.69 -5.33
C ALA A 135 27.26 -3.55 -6.85
N LYS A 136 27.90 -4.54 -7.46
CA LYS A 136 28.07 -4.66 -8.92
C LYS A 136 26.79 -5.21 -9.57
N LEU A 137 25.74 -4.38 -9.57
CA LEU A 137 24.42 -4.69 -10.15
C LEU A 137 24.09 -3.73 -11.29
N PRO A 138 23.25 -4.14 -12.27
CA PRO A 138 22.75 -3.24 -13.30
C PRO A 138 22.05 -2.01 -12.72
N LEU A 139 22.19 -0.86 -13.38
CA LEU A 139 21.60 0.40 -12.92
C LEU A 139 20.07 0.29 -12.77
N LEU A 140 19.41 -0.42 -13.69
CA LEU A 140 17.97 -0.65 -13.62
C LEU A 140 17.55 -1.38 -12.35
N VAL A 141 18.29 -2.41 -11.92
CA VAL A 141 18.03 -3.15 -10.67
C VAL A 141 18.16 -2.21 -9.46
N LYS A 142 19.15 -1.33 -9.47
CA LYS A 142 19.37 -0.34 -8.40
C LYS A 142 18.22 0.66 -8.30
N ILE A 143 17.81 1.24 -9.43
CA ILE A 143 16.70 2.21 -9.50
C ILE A 143 15.38 1.54 -9.11
N GLN A 144 15.08 0.37 -9.67
CA GLN A 144 13.85 -0.37 -9.35
C GLN A 144 13.80 -0.82 -7.89
N SER A 145 14.94 -1.15 -7.30
CA SER A 145 15.04 -1.46 -5.87
C SER A 145 14.86 -0.23 -4.99
N LEU A 146 15.38 0.92 -5.39
CA LEU A 146 15.14 2.20 -4.70
C LEU A 146 13.66 2.53 -4.70
N LEU A 147 13.01 2.46 -5.87
CA LEU A 147 11.57 2.69 -6.00
C LEU A 147 10.76 1.68 -5.20
N HIS A 148 11.13 0.40 -5.24
CA HIS A 148 10.47 -0.65 -4.47
C HIS A 148 10.51 -0.38 -2.96
N LEU A 149 11.70 -0.13 -2.41
CA LEU A 149 11.83 0.03 -0.97
C LEU A 149 11.21 1.34 -0.47
N THR A 150 11.13 2.37 -1.31
CA THR A 150 10.63 3.70 -0.95
C THR A 150 9.23 4.04 -1.49
N HIS A 151 8.53 3.13 -2.15
CA HIS A 151 7.22 3.42 -2.79
C HIS A 151 6.18 4.03 -1.84
N TYR A 152 6.19 3.65 -0.56
CA TYR A 152 5.32 4.23 0.47
C TYR A 152 5.50 5.75 0.67
N MET A 153 6.61 6.34 0.23
CA MET A 153 6.83 7.80 0.22
C MET A 153 5.78 8.57 -0.57
N VAL A 154 4.98 7.90 -1.41
CA VAL A 154 3.82 8.52 -2.05
C VAL A 154 2.83 9.12 -1.04
N HIS A 155 2.69 8.55 0.17
CA HIS A 155 1.73 9.03 1.16
C HIS A 155 2.04 10.41 1.77
N PRO A 156 3.27 10.73 2.21
CA PRO A 156 3.59 12.10 2.63
C PRO A 156 3.47 13.08 1.46
N LEU A 157 3.84 12.67 0.23
CA LEU A 157 3.67 13.50 -0.96
C LEU A 157 2.20 13.80 -1.26
N MET A 158 1.31 12.82 -1.10
CA MET A 158 -0.14 12.99 -1.20
C MET A 158 -0.67 14.04 -0.20
N ILE A 159 -0.21 14.01 1.05
CA ILE A 159 -0.58 15.03 2.05
C ILE A 159 -0.08 16.41 1.64
N ILE A 160 1.16 16.52 1.15
CA ILE A 160 1.72 17.79 0.66
C ILE A 160 0.89 18.33 -0.51
N VAL A 161 0.51 17.48 -1.47
CA VAL A 161 -0.36 17.87 -2.60
C VAL A 161 -1.70 18.43 -2.11
N VAL A 162 -2.32 17.78 -1.12
CA VAL A 162 -3.57 18.27 -0.53
C VAL A 162 -3.36 19.62 0.17
N LEU A 163 -2.38 19.72 1.06
CA LEU A 163 -2.12 20.95 1.83
C LEU A 163 -1.68 22.13 0.96
N THR A 164 -1.09 21.88 -0.21
CA THR A 164 -0.68 22.93 -1.15
C THR A 164 -1.81 23.34 -2.11
N SER A 165 -2.90 22.58 -2.18
CA SER A 165 -3.99 22.84 -3.14
C SER A 165 -4.67 24.19 -2.93
N ILE A 166 -5.05 24.56 -1.69
CA ILE A 166 -5.69 25.86 -1.40
C ILE A 166 -4.69 27.02 -1.57
N PRO A 167 -3.46 27.00 -1.02
CA PRO A 167 -2.48 28.05 -1.29
C PRO A 167 -2.25 28.27 -2.79
N MET A 168 -2.15 27.19 -3.57
CA MET A 168 -1.98 27.25 -5.02
C MET A 168 -3.12 28.03 -5.70
N LEU A 169 -4.36 27.91 -5.23
CA LEU A 169 -5.52 28.64 -5.77
C LEU A 169 -5.33 30.16 -5.76
N PHE A 170 -4.62 30.68 -4.76
CA PHE A 170 -4.36 32.12 -4.59
C PHE A 170 -3.10 32.60 -5.32
N THR A 171 -2.33 31.70 -5.94
CA THR A 171 -1.15 32.08 -6.71
C THR A 171 -1.53 32.47 -8.13
N LYS A 172 -1.30 33.74 -8.50
CA LYS A 172 -1.64 34.23 -9.85
C LYS A 172 -0.91 33.44 -10.94
N TRP A 173 0.39 33.17 -10.77
CA TRP A 173 1.25 32.55 -11.78
C TRP A 173 0.73 31.20 -12.31
N PHE A 174 0.11 30.39 -11.43
CA PHE A 174 -0.40 29.07 -11.80
C PHE A 174 -1.55 29.14 -12.80
N PHE A 175 -2.30 30.24 -12.82
CA PHE A 175 -3.45 30.43 -13.70
C PHE A 175 -3.25 31.53 -14.76
N VAL A 176 -2.04 32.11 -14.86
CA VAL A 176 -1.71 33.09 -15.93
C VAL A 176 -1.80 32.45 -17.31
N SER A 177 -1.39 31.18 -17.42
CA SER A 177 -1.44 30.40 -18.66
C SER A 177 -2.12 29.06 -18.41
N LEU A 178 -2.81 28.54 -19.42
CA LEU A 178 -3.40 27.20 -19.40
C LEU A 178 -2.36 26.09 -19.35
N SER A 179 -1.09 26.38 -19.67
CA SER A 179 0.00 25.39 -19.69
C SER A 179 0.25 24.74 -18.31
N TYR A 180 0.23 25.50 -17.21
CA TYR A 180 0.49 24.94 -15.88
C TYR A 180 -0.67 24.06 -15.38
N PRO A 181 -1.95 24.50 -15.41
CA PRO A 181 -3.05 23.63 -15.01
C PRO A 181 -3.12 22.36 -15.86
N LEU A 182 -2.86 22.45 -17.17
CA LEU A 182 -2.85 21.29 -18.06
C LEU A 182 -1.70 20.32 -17.77
N LEU A 183 -0.50 20.84 -17.48
CA LEU A 183 0.64 20.01 -17.07
C LEU A 183 0.30 19.22 -15.80
N PHE A 184 -0.19 19.90 -14.76
CA PHE A 184 -0.54 19.25 -13.49
C PHE A 184 -1.71 18.28 -13.66
N PHE A 185 -2.72 18.63 -14.45
CA PHE A 185 -3.80 17.71 -14.82
C PHE A 185 -3.25 16.43 -15.45
N THR A 186 -2.33 16.57 -16.40
CA THR A 186 -1.71 15.42 -17.10
C THR A 186 -0.91 14.56 -16.13
N LEU A 187 -0.10 15.17 -15.25
CA LEU A 187 0.67 14.45 -14.24
C LEU A 187 -0.24 13.71 -13.25
N PHE A 188 -1.34 14.31 -12.82
CA PHE A 188 -2.30 13.66 -11.94
C PHE A 188 -3.09 12.55 -12.64
N CYS A 189 -3.42 12.72 -13.92
CA CYS A 189 -3.96 11.65 -14.74
C CYS A 189 -3.00 10.46 -14.79
N LEU A 190 -1.72 10.68 -15.08
CA LEU A 190 -0.72 9.61 -15.10
C LEU A 190 -0.59 8.93 -13.72
N ALA A 191 -0.53 9.72 -12.65
CA ALA A 191 -0.45 9.20 -11.28
C ALA A 191 -1.69 8.38 -10.87
N THR A 192 -2.87 8.70 -11.43
CA THR A 192 -4.13 8.02 -11.12
C THR A 192 -4.33 6.78 -12.01
N PHE A 193 -4.12 6.92 -13.32
CA PHE A 193 -4.38 5.86 -14.28
C PHE A 193 -3.28 4.79 -14.32
N GLY A 194 -2.03 5.11 -13.97
CA GLY A 194 -0.94 4.15 -13.90
C GLY A 194 -1.23 2.96 -12.96
N PRO A 195 -1.38 3.20 -11.64
CA PRO A 195 -1.75 2.14 -10.69
C PRO A 195 -3.12 1.51 -11.01
N SER A 196 -4.08 2.30 -11.48
CA SER A 196 -5.40 1.79 -11.88
C SER A 196 -5.33 0.76 -13.00
N ASN A 197 -4.49 1.01 -14.00
CA ASN A 197 -4.27 0.07 -15.09
C ASN A 197 -3.59 -1.22 -14.58
N MET A 198 -2.64 -1.10 -13.65
CA MET A 198 -2.04 -2.26 -12.98
C MET A 198 -3.09 -3.11 -12.27
N TYR A 199 -3.99 -2.49 -11.48
CA TYR A 199 -5.05 -3.21 -10.78
C TYR A 199 -6.05 -3.85 -11.73
N ILE A 200 -6.47 -3.17 -12.81
CA ILE A 200 -7.38 -3.76 -13.80
C ILE A 200 -6.70 -4.93 -14.52
N PHE A 201 -5.43 -4.79 -14.87
CA PHE A 201 -4.66 -5.83 -15.55
C PHE A 201 -4.52 -7.08 -14.69
N SER A 202 -4.27 -6.95 -13.38
CA SER A 202 -4.24 -8.11 -12.48
C SER A 202 -5.59 -8.81 -12.39
N GLN A 203 -6.70 -8.06 -12.35
CA GLN A 203 -8.03 -8.65 -12.37
C GLN A 203 -8.27 -9.45 -13.65
N ARG A 204 -7.82 -8.94 -14.80
CA ARG A 204 -7.93 -9.63 -16.10
C ARG A 204 -7.14 -10.95 -16.14
N ILE A 205 -6.00 -11.01 -15.45
CA ILE A 205 -5.18 -12.24 -15.36
C ILE A 205 -5.86 -13.29 -14.48
N PHE A 206 -6.39 -12.88 -13.33
CA PHE A 206 -6.84 -13.83 -12.30
C PHE A 206 -8.31 -14.23 -12.38
N TYR A 207 -9.18 -13.41 -13.00
CA TYR A 207 -10.61 -13.66 -12.99
C TYR A 207 -11.22 -13.56 -14.40
N PRO A 208 -12.00 -14.57 -14.83
CA PRO A 208 -12.75 -14.50 -16.09
C PRO A 208 -13.68 -13.28 -16.16
N ASP A 209 -14.33 -12.97 -15.04
CA ASP A 209 -15.32 -11.88 -14.89
C ASP A 209 -14.70 -10.54 -14.46
N TRP A 210 -13.44 -10.27 -14.81
CA TRP A 210 -12.67 -9.10 -14.35
C TRP A 210 -13.36 -7.74 -14.53
N LYS A 211 -14.24 -7.60 -15.53
CA LYS A 211 -15.01 -6.37 -15.78
C LYS A 211 -15.88 -5.99 -14.58
N LYS A 212 -16.35 -6.97 -13.80
CA LYS A 212 -17.11 -6.73 -12.56
C LYS A 212 -16.26 -6.03 -11.50
N SER A 213 -14.93 -6.15 -11.56
CA SER A 213 -14.02 -5.55 -10.59
C SER A 213 -13.81 -4.05 -10.80
N ILE A 214 -14.10 -3.51 -12.00
CA ILE A 214 -13.90 -2.08 -12.33
C ILE A 214 -14.67 -1.17 -11.37
N LYS A 215 -15.87 -1.56 -10.94
CA LYS A 215 -16.69 -0.77 -10.01
C LYS A 215 -16.07 -0.63 -8.61
N TYR A 216 -15.10 -1.48 -8.25
CA TYR A 216 -14.39 -1.41 -6.97
C TYR A 216 -13.16 -0.48 -7.02
N LEU A 217 -12.71 -0.10 -8.21
CA LEU A 217 -11.52 0.74 -8.38
C LEU A 217 -11.65 2.11 -7.69
N PRO A 218 -12.78 2.84 -7.76
CA PRO A 218 -12.93 4.10 -7.01
C PRO A 218 -12.79 3.92 -5.50
N PHE A 219 -13.25 2.80 -4.94
CA PHE A 219 -13.12 2.48 -3.52
C PHE A 219 -11.67 2.18 -3.14
N LEU A 220 -10.92 1.50 -4.02
CA LEU A 220 -9.48 1.29 -3.85
C LEU A 220 -8.70 2.61 -3.89
N MET A 221 -9.04 3.53 -4.81
CA MET A 221 -8.45 4.87 -4.84
C MET A 221 -8.71 5.64 -3.54
N CYS A 222 -9.97 5.65 -3.07
CA CYS A 222 -10.35 6.29 -1.81
C CYS A 222 -9.63 5.66 -0.61
N LEU A 223 -9.49 4.33 -0.58
CA LEU A 223 -8.77 3.63 0.46
C LEU A 223 -7.28 4.00 0.46
N GLY A 224 -6.65 4.06 -0.72
CA GLY A 224 -5.24 4.42 -0.89
C GLY A 224 -4.92 5.85 -0.46
N THR A 225 -5.75 6.82 -0.84
CA THR A 225 -5.59 8.23 -0.41
C THR A 225 -5.93 8.41 1.06
N GLY A 226 -6.99 7.77 1.55
CA GLY A 226 -7.48 7.94 2.92
C GLY A 226 -6.53 7.41 4.00
N ILE A 227 -5.74 6.37 3.73
CA ILE A 227 -4.72 5.87 4.68
C ILE A 227 -3.41 6.67 4.68
N SER A 228 -3.31 7.74 3.88
CA SER A 228 -2.06 8.50 3.72
C SER A 228 -1.53 9.06 5.05
N VAL A 229 -2.40 9.48 5.97
CA VAL A 229 -1.99 9.96 7.31
C VAL A 229 -1.31 8.86 8.11
N ASN A 230 -1.94 7.68 8.18
CA ASN A 230 -1.42 6.52 8.89
C ASN A 230 -0.05 6.08 8.36
N ASN A 231 0.10 6.03 7.04
CA ASN A 231 1.34 5.60 6.41
C ASN A 231 2.42 6.69 6.47
N THR A 232 2.05 7.97 6.42
CA THR A 232 2.99 9.07 6.64
C THR A 232 3.58 9.02 8.04
N LYS A 233 2.76 8.75 9.06
CA LYS A 233 3.24 8.52 10.44
C LYS A 233 4.25 7.36 10.50
N ALA A 234 3.95 6.22 9.88
CA ALA A 234 4.87 5.08 9.79
C ALA A 234 6.23 5.45 9.18
N ILE A 235 6.20 6.22 8.09
CA ILE A 235 7.40 6.66 7.37
C ILE A 235 8.23 7.60 8.23
N LEU A 236 7.61 8.61 8.86
CA LEU A 236 8.31 9.53 9.76
C LEU A 236 8.94 8.77 10.93
N GLU A 237 8.21 7.81 11.51
CA GLU A 237 8.75 6.95 12.56
C GLU A 237 9.99 6.16 12.10
N ALA A 238 9.96 5.57 10.90
CA ALA A 238 11.11 4.86 10.32
C ALA A 238 12.31 5.79 10.08
N LEU A 239 12.05 6.98 9.53
CA LEU A 239 13.09 7.98 9.21
C LEU A 239 13.80 8.47 10.48
N PHE A 240 13.03 8.79 11.52
CA PHE A 240 13.56 9.26 12.81
C PHE A 240 13.96 8.14 13.78
N GLY A 241 13.73 6.87 13.42
CA GLY A 241 14.21 5.72 14.20
C GLY A 241 13.37 5.39 15.44
N PHE A 242 12.10 5.80 15.48
CA PHE A 242 11.19 5.44 16.58
C PHE A 242 10.93 3.93 16.57
N LYS A 243 11.21 3.25 17.69
CA LYS A 243 10.93 1.83 17.84
C LYS A 243 9.46 1.62 18.21
N THR A 244 8.76 0.80 17.44
CA THR A 244 7.37 0.39 17.73
C THR A 244 7.27 -1.12 17.72
N GLY A 245 6.43 -1.68 18.59
CA GLY A 245 6.15 -3.11 18.59
C GLY A 245 5.41 -3.59 17.34
N PHE A 246 5.52 -4.89 17.06
CA PHE A 246 4.73 -5.54 16.01
C PHE A 246 3.29 -5.72 16.49
N VAL A 247 2.41 -4.79 16.11
CA VAL A 247 0.97 -4.93 16.35
C VAL A 247 0.41 -5.93 15.36
N ARG A 248 -0.04 -7.09 15.86
CA ARG A 248 -0.60 -8.16 15.01
C ARG A 248 -1.90 -7.67 14.36
N THR A 249 -2.04 -7.97 13.07
CA THR A 249 -3.29 -7.77 12.35
C THR A 249 -4.30 -8.81 12.84
N PRO A 250 -5.46 -8.42 13.38
CA PRO A 250 -6.46 -9.37 13.85
C PRO A 250 -6.93 -10.29 12.73
N LYS A 251 -6.99 -11.60 13.03
CA LYS A 251 -7.56 -12.64 12.18
C LYS A 251 -8.78 -13.17 12.89
N TYR A 252 -9.93 -13.13 12.22
CA TYR A 252 -11.22 -13.43 12.84
C TYR A 252 -11.80 -14.75 12.30
N GLY A 253 -11.15 -15.38 11.33
CA GLY A 253 -11.65 -16.57 10.66
C GLY A 253 -12.93 -16.28 9.87
N ILE A 254 -13.00 -15.12 9.22
CA ILE A 254 -14.14 -14.75 8.38
C ILE A 254 -13.99 -15.46 7.03
N GLU A 255 -14.95 -16.30 6.68
CA GLU A 255 -15.03 -16.97 5.38
C GLU A 255 -16.35 -16.68 4.67
N ARG A 256 -17.42 -16.48 5.44
CA ARG A 256 -18.79 -16.22 4.95
C ARG A 256 -19.24 -14.81 5.31
N LYS A 257 -20.30 -14.32 4.65
CA LYS A 257 -20.85 -12.97 4.92
C LYS A 257 -21.52 -12.87 6.29
N GLU A 258 -22.02 -14.00 6.78
CA GLU A 258 -22.72 -14.12 8.05
C GLU A 258 -21.75 -14.13 9.25
N ASP A 259 -20.46 -14.38 9.01
CA ASP A 259 -19.45 -14.41 10.06
C ASP A 259 -19.24 -13.01 10.64
N THR A 260 -19.17 -12.92 11.96
CA THR A 260 -19.02 -11.63 12.66
C THR A 260 -17.65 -11.48 13.30
N TRP A 261 -17.06 -10.30 13.13
CA TRP A 261 -15.92 -9.84 13.92
C TRP A 261 -16.34 -9.07 15.18
N PHE A 262 -17.61 -8.63 15.25
CA PHE A 262 -18.18 -7.94 16.42
C PHE A 262 -18.14 -8.84 17.68
N GLY A 263 -17.60 -8.30 18.78
CA GLY A 263 -17.47 -9.02 20.06
C GLY A 263 -16.24 -9.93 20.19
N LYS A 264 -15.38 -10.04 19.16
CA LYS A 264 -14.08 -10.73 19.27
C LYS A 264 -13.03 -9.77 19.87
N LEU A 265 -12.20 -10.29 20.78
CA LEU A 265 -11.29 -9.63 21.75
C LEU A 265 -10.22 -8.63 21.23
N TYR A 266 -10.30 -8.14 20.00
CA TYR A 266 -9.32 -7.21 19.43
C TYR A 266 -9.93 -5.83 19.16
N SER A 267 -9.90 -4.96 20.17
CA SER A 267 -10.25 -3.53 20.02
C SER A 267 -9.01 -2.70 19.67
N ILE A 268 -9.04 -2.01 18.54
CA ILE A 268 -8.08 -0.93 18.26
C ILE A 268 -8.86 0.37 18.45
N PRO A 269 -8.56 1.17 19.48
CA PRO A 269 -9.38 2.32 19.83
C PRO A 269 -9.36 3.40 18.75
N PHE A 270 -10.37 4.28 18.80
CA PHE A 270 -10.42 5.49 17.99
C PHE A 270 -9.15 6.32 18.23
N SER A 271 -8.33 6.47 17.20
CA SER A 271 -7.01 7.09 17.29
C SER A 271 -7.04 8.56 16.90
N ALA A 272 -6.10 9.37 17.43
CA ALA A 272 -5.89 10.76 17.01
C ALA A 272 -5.66 10.91 15.49
N ILE A 273 -5.21 9.85 14.81
CA ILE A 273 -5.06 9.79 13.35
C ILE A 273 -6.42 10.02 12.66
N SER A 274 -7.51 9.49 13.20
CA SER A 274 -8.86 9.66 12.64
C SER A 274 -9.30 11.13 12.65
N ILE A 275 -8.89 11.90 13.66
CA ILE A 275 -9.20 13.34 13.73
C ILE A 275 -8.45 14.09 12.63
N ILE A 276 -7.17 13.76 12.41
CA ILE A 276 -6.37 14.35 11.33
C ILE A 276 -6.96 13.99 9.96
N GLU A 277 -7.41 12.75 9.76
CA GLU A 277 -8.10 12.33 8.55
C GLU A 277 -9.37 13.16 8.31
N LEU A 278 -10.19 13.38 9.34
CA LEU A 278 -11.35 14.26 9.24
C LEU A 278 -10.95 15.69 8.86
N MET A 279 -9.95 16.26 9.53
CA MET A 279 -9.48 17.62 9.24
C MET A 279 -8.99 17.76 7.79
N LEU A 280 -8.21 16.79 7.29
CA LEU A 280 -7.77 16.78 5.90
C LEU A 280 -8.92 16.54 4.92
N GLY A 281 -9.93 15.73 5.30
CA GLY A 281 -11.17 15.56 4.54
C GLY A 281 -11.96 16.87 4.40
N LEU A 282 -12.13 17.60 5.50
CA LEU A 282 -12.80 18.91 5.49
C LEU A 282 -11.98 19.97 4.74
N TYR A 283 -10.66 19.95 4.90
CA TYR A 283 -9.76 20.85 4.18
C TYR A 283 -9.80 20.60 2.66
N SER A 284 -9.71 19.34 2.23
CA SER A 284 -9.81 18.98 0.81
C SER A 284 -11.19 19.26 0.23
N LEU A 285 -12.26 19.09 1.02
CA LEU A 285 -13.62 19.50 0.64
C LEU A 285 -13.71 21.02 0.43
N ALA A 286 -13.19 21.81 1.36
CA ALA A 286 -13.14 23.27 1.22
C ALA A 286 -12.35 23.66 -0.03
N GLY A 287 -11.20 23.04 -0.28
CA GLY A 287 -10.43 23.21 -1.50
C GLY A 287 -11.23 22.86 -2.75
N LEU A 288 -11.89 21.71 -2.78
CA LEU A 288 -12.74 21.30 -3.90
C LEU A 288 -13.82 22.35 -4.20
N LEU A 289 -14.55 22.80 -3.18
CA LEU A 289 -15.60 23.81 -3.33
C LEU A 289 -15.03 25.14 -3.84
N LEU A 290 -13.89 25.59 -3.31
CA LEU A 290 -13.24 26.81 -3.78
C LEU A 290 -12.80 26.68 -5.25
N PHE A 291 -12.16 25.59 -5.65
CA PHE A 291 -11.77 25.39 -7.05
C PHE A 291 -12.98 25.39 -7.99
N LEU A 292 -14.11 24.83 -7.57
CA LEU A 292 -15.36 24.88 -8.33
C LEU A 292 -15.93 26.31 -8.42
N LEU A 293 -15.98 27.04 -7.30
CA LEU A 293 -16.46 28.42 -7.24
C LEU A 293 -15.65 29.37 -8.13
N PHE A 294 -14.32 29.20 -8.16
CA PHE A 294 -13.43 29.99 -9.02
C PHE A 294 -13.28 29.44 -10.45
N SER A 295 -14.14 28.49 -10.86
CA SER A 295 -14.13 27.88 -12.20
C SER A 295 -12.79 27.25 -12.61
N LYS A 296 -12.06 26.66 -11.65
CA LYS A 296 -10.75 26.01 -11.84
C LYS A 296 -10.90 24.49 -11.86
N TYR A 297 -11.49 23.95 -12.93
CA TYR A 297 -11.95 22.55 -12.97
C TYR A 297 -10.86 21.48 -13.07
N PHE A 298 -9.67 21.78 -13.59
CA PHE A 298 -8.63 20.76 -13.84
C PHE A 298 -8.18 20.01 -12.58
N ILE A 299 -8.18 20.66 -11.41
CA ILE A 299 -7.68 20.04 -10.17
C ILE A 299 -8.82 19.37 -9.39
N SER A 300 -10.08 19.77 -9.63
CA SER A 300 -11.27 19.33 -8.88
C SER A 300 -11.48 17.82 -8.85
N PRO A 301 -11.33 17.04 -9.96
CA PRO A 301 -11.51 15.58 -9.92
C PRO A 301 -10.56 14.88 -8.94
N PHE A 302 -9.33 15.37 -8.83
CA PHE A 302 -8.34 14.79 -7.92
C PHE A 302 -8.65 15.17 -6.47
N LEU A 303 -9.00 16.43 -6.21
CA LEU A 303 -9.45 16.86 -4.88
C LEU A 303 -10.68 16.12 -4.40
N PHE A 304 -11.58 15.74 -5.32
CA PHE A 304 -12.71 14.87 -5.00
C PHE A 304 -12.24 13.48 -4.51
N ILE A 305 -11.27 12.85 -5.18
CA ILE A 305 -10.71 11.56 -4.73
C ILE A 305 -10.08 11.67 -3.33
N TYR A 306 -9.36 12.76 -3.04
CA TYR A 306 -8.80 12.99 -1.71
C TYR A 306 -9.88 13.20 -0.65
N THR A 307 -10.87 14.04 -0.96
CA THR A 307 -12.01 14.32 -0.08
C THR A 307 -12.77 13.04 0.25
N ALA A 308 -13.16 12.29 -0.78
CA ALA A 308 -13.86 11.03 -0.63
C ALA A 308 -13.01 10.01 0.13
N GLY A 309 -11.70 9.93 -0.14
CA GLY A 309 -10.79 9.02 0.55
C GLY A 309 -10.67 9.27 2.04
N PHE A 310 -10.36 10.51 2.43
CA PHE A 310 -10.24 10.87 3.85
C PHE A 310 -11.55 10.68 4.61
N LEU A 311 -12.68 11.15 4.05
CA LEU A 311 -13.99 11.01 4.69
C LEU A 311 -14.45 9.54 4.74
N TYR A 312 -14.15 8.74 3.72
CA TYR A 312 -14.45 7.30 3.71
C TYR A 312 -13.69 6.57 4.82
N VAL A 313 -12.37 6.77 4.90
CA VAL A 313 -11.54 6.13 5.92
C VAL A 313 -11.92 6.59 7.33
N PHE A 314 -12.20 7.89 7.52
CA PHE A 314 -12.72 8.43 8.78
C PHE A 314 -14.06 7.78 9.16
N SER A 315 -15.02 7.73 8.22
CA SER A 315 -16.35 7.15 8.46
C SER A 315 -16.25 5.69 8.87
N LEU A 316 -15.41 4.89 8.19
CA LEU A 316 -15.15 3.52 8.60
C LEU A 316 -14.52 3.44 9.99
N SER A 317 -13.63 4.37 10.34
CA SER A 317 -12.99 4.42 11.66
C SER A 317 -14.01 4.68 12.77
N VAL A 318 -14.99 5.56 12.53
CA VAL A 318 -16.11 5.81 13.46
C VAL A 318 -17.05 4.61 13.53
N LEU A 319 -17.51 4.10 12.39
CA LEU A 319 -18.47 3.00 12.32
C LEU A 319 -17.92 1.72 12.98
N HIS A 320 -16.69 1.33 12.62
CA HIS A 320 -16.06 0.16 13.21
C HIS A 320 -15.72 0.39 14.70
N GLY A 321 -15.33 1.60 15.10
CA GLY A 321 -15.06 1.93 16.50
C GLY A 321 -16.32 1.90 17.37
N TYR A 322 -17.41 2.51 16.92
CA TYR A 322 -18.69 2.52 17.63
C TYR A 322 -19.27 1.11 17.80
N ALA A 323 -19.18 0.28 16.75
CA ALA A 323 -19.67 -1.08 16.81
C ALA A 323 -18.86 -1.99 17.76
N GLN A 324 -17.62 -1.62 18.11
CA GLN A 324 -16.86 -2.27 19.19
C GLN A 324 -17.30 -1.79 20.58
N ALA A 325 -17.53 -0.49 20.76
CA ALA A 325 -17.89 0.10 22.06
C ALA A 325 -19.28 -0.33 22.58
N ARG A 326 -20.23 -0.67 21.69
CA ARG A 326 -21.60 -1.07 22.07
C ARG A 326 -21.71 -2.42 22.82
N LYS A 327 -20.60 -3.14 23.02
CA LYS A 327 -20.57 -4.46 23.69
C LYS A 327 -19.44 -4.63 24.73
N SER A 328 -18.64 -3.58 25.00
CA SER A 328 -17.71 -3.52 26.12
C SER A 328 -18.39 -2.97 27.37
#